data_AF-A0A3B6QER6-F1
#
_entry.id   AF-A0A3B6QER6-F1
#
_cell.length_a   1.000
_cell.length_b   1.000
_cell.length_c   1.000
_cell.angle_alpha   90.00
_cell.angle_beta   90.00
_cell.angle_gamma   90.00
#
_symmetry.space_group_name_H-M   'P 1'
#
loop_
_entity.id
_entity.type
_entity.pdbx_description
1 polymer ?
#
loop_
_entity_poly.entity_id
_entity_poly.type
_entity_poly.pdbx_seq_one_letter_code
_entity_poly.pdbx_strand_id
1 'polypeptide(L)'
;MFGWMTPPQLKGKVVLMRRNLLDLNHWQQPVSHDTWDEVTTKGVTCQLISSTVADPNDESGTRGLLGEEERVEHWVLHLPPINHGDTTYDVTFDWDVKKQGIPGAVIVRNYHATQFLLKTITIDDIPGHAGPIVFVANSWVYNTNKYHYDRVFFTNDTYLPSEMPTLLQPFREDELRILRGDDPRQKNGAYEEHDRVYRYDLYNDLGDPDHKNPRPTLGGPDSLYPYPRRGRTGRKPMVTDPTCESRNVLPVLQQFYVPRDENFNHVKKADFTAYLIKAISGGILPLLRQQFDSVSPREFDDFEDMYKLYEGGLKIPDIPALDELFKSFPPLRSIMPAGGDFLLKMPMPHVIKEDKLAWRTDEEFAREMLAGLNPHIITRLKVFPPRSTLEGYGDQTSKITVEHIQHNLGKLSVDKAIDAKRLFILDHHDNFMPHLLKINSLPNTFV
;
A
#
# COMPACT_ATOMS: atom_id res chain seq x y z
N MET A 1 -32.86 30.32 -46.44
CA MET A 1 -32.53 30.47 -45.01
C MET A 1 -31.93 29.14 -44.56
N PHE A 2 -30.62 28.97 -44.78
CA PHE A 2 -29.90 27.76 -44.34
C PHE A 2 -29.61 27.92 -42.85
N GLY A 3 -30.49 27.37 -42.01
CA GLY A 3 -30.19 27.20 -40.59
C GLY A 3 -29.12 26.12 -40.48
N TRP A 4 -27.89 26.52 -40.15
CA TRP A 4 -26.84 25.59 -39.77
C TRP A 4 -27.32 24.93 -38.48
N MET A 5 -27.86 23.71 -38.57
CA MET A 5 -28.15 22.91 -37.38
C MET A 5 -26.80 22.61 -36.73
N THR A 6 -26.58 23.19 -35.56
CA THR A 6 -25.45 22.82 -34.71
C THR A 6 -25.53 21.31 -34.47
N PRO A 7 -24.43 20.56 -34.66
CA PRO A 7 -24.43 19.12 -34.42
C PRO A 7 -24.85 18.83 -32.97
N PRO A 8 -25.51 17.69 -32.71
CA PRO A 8 -25.92 17.32 -31.36
C PRO A 8 -24.66 17.12 -30.49
N GLN A 9 -24.55 17.95 -29.44
CA GLN A 9 -23.40 17.96 -28.55
C GLN A 9 -23.79 17.50 -27.15
N LEU A 10 -22.95 16.68 -26.53
CA LEU A 10 -23.04 16.35 -25.11
C LEU A 10 -21.99 17.13 -24.33
N LYS A 11 -22.40 17.77 -23.23
CA LYS A 11 -21.49 18.50 -22.34
C LYS A 11 -21.09 17.61 -21.18
N GLY A 12 -19.79 17.53 -20.94
CA GLY A 12 -19.21 16.79 -19.83
C GLY A 12 -18.32 17.65 -18.95
N LYS A 13 -18.14 17.18 -17.71
CA LYS A 13 -17.23 17.76 -16.72
C LYS A 13 -16.21 16.71 -16.31
N VAL A 14 -14.94 17.06 -16.43
CA VAL A 14 -13.80 16.23 -16.04
C VAL A 14 -13.22 16.77 -14.74
N VAL A 15 -13.22 15.96 -13.68
CA VAL A 15 -12.61 16.28 -12.40
C VAL A 15 -11.31 15.49 -12.27
N LEU A 16 -10.20 16.20 -12.07
CA LEU A 16 -8.88 15.60 -11.91
C LEU A 16 -8.03 16.40 -10.93
N MET A 17 -6.98 15.74 -10.43
CA MET A 17 -5.95 16.33 -9.59
C MET A 17 -4.62 16.30 -10.34
N ARG A 18 -4.05 17.48 -10.59
CA ARG A 18 -2.71 17.61 -11.16
C ARG A 18 -1.65 17.27 -10.12
N ARG A 19 -0.49 16.82 -10.60
CA ARG A 19 0.67 16.52 -9.75
C ARG A 19 1.22 17.79 -9.10
N ASN A 20 1.66 17.67 -7.84
CA ASN A 20 2.21 18.78 -7.04
C ASN A 20 3.76 18.80 -7.08
N LEU A 21 4.35 19.98 -6.87
CA LEU A 21 5.77 20.25 -6.59
C LEU A 21 6.34 19.45 -5.39
N LEU A 22 5.49 19.00 -4.47
CA LEU A 22 5.90 18.34 -3.22
C LEU A 22 5.93 16.80 -3.32
N ASP A 23 5.83 16.24 -4.52
CA ASP A 23 5.94 14.79 -4.71
C ASP A 23 7.36 14.30 -4.40
N LEU A 24 7.52 13.71 -3.21
CA LEU A 24 8.80 13.26 -2.63
C LEU A 24 9.61 12.34 -3.53
N ASN A 25 8.96 11.67 -4.48
CA ASN A 25 9.59 10.79 -5.45
C ASN A 25 10.46 11.56 -6.48
N HIS A 26 10.18 12.84 -6.73
CA HIS A 26 10.79 13.61 -7.82
C HIS A 26 11.07 15.07 -7.45
N TRP A 27 11.42 15.33 -6.19
CA TRP A 27 11.76 16.68 -5.68
C TRP A 27 12.85 17.42 -6.49
N GLN A 28 13.63 16.70 -7.29
CA GLN A 28 14.68 17.25 -8.15
C GLN A 28 14.21 17.69 -9.54
N GLN A 29 12.95 17.49 -9.94
CA GLN A 29 12.49 17.88 -11.27
C GLN A 29 11.86 19.28 -11.28
N PRO A 30 12.42 20.25 -12.04
CA PRO A 30 11.89 21.60 -12.12
C PRO A 30 10.57 21.63 -12.89
N VAL A 31 9.54 22.25 -12.30
CA VAL A 31 8.19 22.43 -12.87
C VAL A 31 8.15 23.50 -13.97
N SER A 32 9.24 24.24 -14.18
CA SER A 32 9.27 25.40 -15.08
C SER A 32 9.25 25.07 -16.58
N HIS A 33 9.30 23.80 -16.98
CA HIS A 33 9.22 23.39 -18.39
C HIS A 33 7.82 22.93 -18.83
N ASP A 34 6.89 22.66 -17.91
CA ASP A 34 5.61 22.01 -18.24
C ASP A 34 4.63 22.94 -18.98
N THR A 35 4.60 24.23 -18.67
CA THR A 35 3.59 25.15 -19.23
C THR A 35 3.71 25.40 -20.73
N TRP A 36 4.91 25.28 -21.32
CA TRP A 36 5.10 25.50 -22.77
C TRP A 36 4.81 24.25 -23.61
N ASP A 37 5.12 23.06 -23.10
CA ASP A 37 4.76 21.78 -23.74
C ASP A 37 3.24 21.50 -23.64
N GLU A 38 2.57 22.00 -22.60
CA GLU A 38 1.11 21.91 -22.46
C GLU A 38 0.32 22.69 -23.53
N VAL A 39 0.92 23.72 -24.12
CA VAL A 39 0.30 24.57 -25.16
C VAL A 39 0.45 23.97 -26.56
N THR A 40 1.50 23.19 -26.81
CA THR A 40 1.81 22.64 -28.15
C THR A 40 1.32 21.20 -28.36
N THR A 41 0.99 20.50 -27.27
CA THR A 41 0.50 19.11 -27.31
C THR A 41 -1.01 19.03 -27.56
N LYS A 42 -1.50 17.86 -28.03
CA LYS A 42 -2.94 17.56 -28.20
C LYS A 42 -3.77 17.67 -26.90
N GLY A 43 -3.12 17.82 -25.75
CA GLY A 43 -3.76 18.03 -24.46
C GLY A 43 -4.19 16.73 -23.79
N VAL A 44 -5.23 16.80 -22.96
CA VAL A 44 -5.99 15.61 -22.54
C VAL A 44 -7.17 15.46 -23.48
N THR A 45 -7.37 14.24 -23.98
CA THR A 45 -8.49 13.91 -24.85
C THR A 45 -9.36 12.82 -24.24
N CYS A 46 -10.65 12.88 -24.54
CA CYS A 46 -11.66 11.93 -24.13
C CYS A 46 -12.40 11.42 -25.37
N GLN A 47 -12.65 10.12 -25.44
CA GLN A 47 -13.35 9.49 -26.56
C GLN A 47 -14.41 8.54 -26.02
N LEU A 48 -15.68 8.80 -26.33
CA LEU A 48 -16.80 7.99 -25.84
C LEU A 48 -16.90 6.67 -26.58
N ILE A 49 -17.33 5.63 -25.86
CA ILE A 49 -17.64 4.31 -26.37
C ILE A 49 -19.13 4.04 -26.15
N SER A 50 -19.84 3.68 -27.20
CA SER A 50 -21.26 3.31 -27.12
C SER A 50 -21.46 1.96 -26.45
N SER A 51 -22.47 1.83 -25.60
CA SER A 51 -22.91 0.55 -25.05
C SER A 51 -24.00 -0.13 -25.90
N THR A 52 -24.61 0.61 -26.84
CA THR A 52 -25.81 0.16 -27.56
C THR A 52 -25.66 0.08 -29.08
N VAL A 53 -24.67 0.77 -29.66
CA VAL A 53 -24.42 0.80 -31.12
C VAL A 53 -23.04 0.24 -31.41
N ALA A 54 -22.94 -0.71 -32.34
CA ALA A 54 -21.67 -1.32 -32.74
C ALA A 54 -20.83 -0.37 -33.60
N ASP A 55 -19.51 -0.50 -33.53
CA ASP A 55 -18.58 0.25 -34.37
C ASP A 55 -18.64 -0.27 -35.82
N PRO A 56 -18.98 0.57 -36.82
CA PRO A 56 -19.00 0.17 -38.22
C PRO A 56 -17.62 -0.17 -38.77
N ASN A 57 -16.54 0.28 -38.12
CA ASN A 57 -15.16 -0.02 -38.53
C ASN A 57 -14.61 -1.30 -37.89
N ASP A 58 -15.32 -1.89 -36.92
CA ASP A 58 -14.95 -3.17 -36.34
C ASP A 58 -15.47 -4.32 -37.22
N GLU A 59 -14.59 -5.00 -37.94
CA GLU A 59 -14.93 -6.14 -38.80
C GLU A 59 -15.64 -7.26 -38.03
N SER A 60 -15.42 -7.37 -36.72
CA SER A 60 -16.10 -8.36 -35.87
C SER A 60 -17.51 -7.93 -35.45
N GLY A 61 -17.83 -6.63 -35.53
CA GLY A 61 -19.08 -6.04 -35.07
C GLY A 61 -19.36 -6.26 -33.57
N THR A 62 -18.31 -6.55 -32.78
CA THR A 62 -18.44 -6.90 -31.36
C THR A 62 -18.14 -5.73 -30.43
N ARG A 63 -17.46 -4.68 -30.91
CA ARG A 63 -17.12 -3.50 -30.13
C ARG A 63 -18.15 -2.39 -30.33
N GLY A 64 -18.42 -1.67 -29.24
CA GLY A 64 -19.20 -0.45 -29.27
C GLY A 64 -18.54 0.65 -30.10
N LEU A 65 -19.38 1.46 -30.76
CA LEU A 65 -18.97 2.58 -31.58
C LEU A 65 -18.06 3.54 -30.81
N LEU A 66 -16.91 3.85 -31.39
CA LEU A 66 -16.00 4.89 -30.94
C LEU A 66 -16.44 6.25 -31.48
N GLY A 67 -16.55 7.24 -30.60
CA GLY A 67 -16.79 8.63 -30.97
C GLY A 67 -15.54 9.32 -31.51
N GLU A 68 -15.69 10.59 -31.84
CA GLU A 68 -14.53 11.44 -32.12
C GLU A 68 -13.69 11.68 -30.86
N GLU A 69 -12.41 11.96 -31.07
CA GLU A 69 -11.49 12.28 -29.99
C GLU A 69 -11.61 13.76 -29.62
N GLU A 70 -12.15 14.02 -28.42
CA GLU A 70 -12.52 15.37 -27.99
C GLU A 70 -11.56 15.90 -26.94
N ARG A 71 -11.12 17.14 -27.12
CA ARG A 71 -10.12 17.75 -26.24
C ARG A 71 -10.80 18.37 -25.01
N VAL A 72 -10.21 18.14 -23.84
CA VAL A 72 -10.59 18.84 -22.61
C VAL A 72 -10.33 20.35 -22.76
N GLU A 73 -11.38 21.14 -22.57
CA GLU A 73 -11.38 22.57 -22.79
C GLU A 73 -10.64 23.34 -21.69
N HIS A 74 -10.13 24.52 -22.03
CA HIS A 74 -9.57 25.49 -21.09
C HIS A 74 -8.44 24.98 -20.15
N TRP A 75 -7.75 23.89 -20.51
CA TRP A 75 -6.67 23.31 -19.72
C TRP A 75 -5.63 24.34 -19.24
N VAL A 76 -5.20 25.24 -20.13
CA VAL A 76 -4.13 26.23 -19.86
C VAL A 76 -4.63 27.45 -19.06
N LEU A 77 -5.95 27.74 -19.08
CA LEU A 77 -6.52 28.91 -18.42
C LEU A 77 -6.78 28.69 -16.92
N HIS A 78 -6.77 27.43 -16.46
CA HIS A 78 -6.85 27.08 -15.05
C HIS A 78 -5.46 26.72 -14.52
N LEU A 79 -4.80 27.70 -13.89
CA LEU A 79 -3.58 27.44 -13.14
C LEU A 79 -3.88 26.41 -12.03
N PRO A 80 -2.99 25.43 -11.80
CA PRO A 80 -3.18 24.46 -10.73
C PRO A 80 -3.30 25.20 -9.39
N PRO A 81 -4.27 24.83 -8.53
CA PRO A 81 -4.39 25.44 -7.22
C PRO A 81 -3.10 25.19 -6.42
N ILE A 82 -2.65 26.23 -5.71
CA ILE A 82 -1.40 26.22 -4.92
C ILE A 82 -1.47 25.16 -3.80
N ASN A 83 -2.68 24.78 -3.38
CA ASN A 83 -2.94 23.72 -2.40
C ASN A 83 -3.67 22.54 -3.06
N HIS A 84 -3.55 21.34 -2.46
CA HIS A 84 -4.28 20.13 -2.86
C HIS A 84 -5.73 20.45 -3.19
N GLY A 85 -6.11 20.31 -4.46
CA GLY A 85 -7.43 20.70 -4.92
C GLY A 85 -7.82 19.99 -6.20
N ASP A 86 -9.08 19.62 -6.27
CA ASP A 86 -9.67 19.06 -7.49
C ASP A 86 -9.88 20.19 -8.48
N THR A 87 -9.40 19.98 -9.70
CA THR A 87 -9.62 20.88 -10.83
C THR A 87 -10.70 20.30 -11.72
N THR A 88 -11.67 21.13 -12.08
CA THR A 88 -12.76 20.76 -12.98
C THR A 88 -12.53 21.43 -14.33
N TYR A 89 -12.68 20.66 -15.40
CA TYR A 89 -12.61 21.14 -16.78
C TYR A 89 -13.89 20.72 -17.51
N ASP A 90 -14.25 21.50 -18.52
CA ASP A 90 -15.34 21.17 -19.41
C ASP A 90 -14.82 20.36 -20.62
N VAL A 91 -15.67 19.52 -21.19
CA VAL A 91 -15.43 18.81 -22.45
C VAL A 91 -16.74 18.75 -23.21
N THR A 92 -16.72 19.04 -24.49
CA THR A 92 -17.89 18.94 -25.36
C THR A 92 -17.66 17.80 -26.34
N PHE A 93 -18.60 16.85 -26.41
CA PHE A 93 -18.56 15.73 -27.34
C PHE A 93 -19.52 15.95 -28.50
N ASP A 94 -19.04 15.86 -29.75
CA ASP A 94 -19.90 15.69 -30.92
C ASP A 94 -20.48 14.26 -30.90
N TRP A 95 -21.67 14.14 -30.30
CA TRP A 95 -22.30 12.84 -30.04
C TRP A 95 -23.81 12.90 -30.22
N ASP A 96 -24.29 12.32 -31.33
CA ASP A 96 -25.71 12.11 -31.61
C ASP A 96 -26.21 10.84 -30.93
N VAL A 97 -26.81 10.97 -29.73
CA VAL A 97 -27.36 9.82 -28.97
C VAL A 97 -28.33 8.97 -29.80
N LYS A 98 -29.05 9.55 -30.79
CA LYS A 98 -29.98 8.78 -31.62
C LYS A 98 -29.26 7.86 -32.62
N LYS A 99 -28.07 8.25 -33.07
CA LYS A 99 -27.29 7.50 -34.07
C LYS A 99 -26.18 6.66 -33.43
N GLN A 100 -25.54 7.23 -32.42
CA GLN A 100 -24.36 6.68 -31.76
C GLN A 100 -24.72 5.94 -30.46
N GLY A 101 -25.95 6.08 -29.97
CA GLY A 101 -26.43 5.36 -28.80
C GLY A 101 -25.99 5.96 -27.47
N ILE A 102 -26.08 5.17 -26.40
CA ILE A 102 -25.78 5.60 -25.03
C ILE A 102 -24.30 5.34 -24.73
N PRO A 103 -23.53 6.32 -24.25
CA PRO A 103 -22.15 6.10 -23.81
C PRO A 103 -22.08 5.14 -22.61
N GLY A 104 -21.23 4.12 -22.67
CA GLY A 104 -21.01 3.15 -21.57
C GLY A 104 -19.56 3.02 -21.11
N ALA A 105 -18.62 3.55 -21.87
CA ALA A 105 -17.23 3.70 -21.46
C ALA A 105 -16.61 4.95 -22.10
N VAL A 106 -15.46 5.37 -21.59
CA VAL A 106 -14.68 6.49 -22.11
C VAL A 106 -13.20 6.12 -22.14
N ILE A 107 -12.55 6.41 -23.26
CA ILE A 107 -11.08 6.37 -23.38
C ILE A 107 -10.54 7.74 -23.02
N VAL A 108 -9.50 7.78 -22.19
CA VAL A 108 -8.81 9.01 -21.82
C VAL A 108 -7.34 8.91 -22.23
N ARG A 109 -6.86 9.86 -23.03
CA ARG A 109 -5.44 9.94 -23.41
C ARG A 109 -4.84 11.22 -22.86
N ASN A 110 -3.63 11.09 -22.34
CA ASN A 110 -2.84 12.21 -21.85
C ASN A 110 -1.65 12.42 -22.77
N TYR A 111 -1.59 13.56 -23.46
CA TYR A 111 -0.46 13.93 -24.29
C TYR A 111 0.54 14.86 -23.58
N HIS A 112 0.27 15.24 -22.32
CA HIS A 112 1.19 16.02 -21.50
C HIS A 112 2.33 15.17 -20.95
N ALA A 113 3.49 15.80 -20.69
CA ALA A 113 4.64 15.10 -20.11
C ALA A 113 4.35 14.59 -18.69
N THR A 114 3.52 15.32 -17.94
CA THR A 114 3.16 15.01 -16.56
C THR A 114 1.88 14.18 -16.46
N GLN A 115 1.86 13.28 -15.47
CA GLN A 115 0.69 12.50 -15.12
C GLN A 115 -0.30 13.28 -14.24
N PHE A 116 -1.57 12.91 -14.28
CA PHE A 116 -2.60 13.43 -13.38
C PHE A 116 -3.45 12.28 -12.82
N LEU A 117 -4.12 12.54 -11.70
CA LEU A 117 -5.10 11.61 -11.12
C LEU A 117 -6.49 11.99 -11.65
N LEU A 118 -7.05 11.15 -12.54
CA LEU A 118 -8.42 11.30 -13.00
C LEU A 118 -9.37 10.83 -11.89
N LYS A 119 -10.30 11.68 -11.46
CA LYS A 119 -11.30 11.31 -10.46
C LYS A 119 -12.60 10.87 -11.11
N THR A 120 -13.25 11.78 -11.82
CA THR A 120 -14.57 11.53 -12.42
C THR A 120 -14.73 12.23 -13.76
N ILE A 121 -15.52 11.65 -14.64
CA ILE A 121 -16.07 12.33 -15.81
C ILE A 121 -17.59 12.22 -15.70
N THR A 122 -18.31 13.34 -15.81
CA THR A 122 -19.78 13.37 -15.72
C THR A 122 -20.33 13.98 -16.99
N ILE A 123 -21.32 13.35 -17.61
CA ILE A 123 -22.03 13.87 -18.78
C ILE A 123 -23.48 14.11 -18.38
N ASP A 124 -23.89 15.38 -18.46
CA ASP A 124 -25.23 15.82 -18.08
C ASP A 124 -26.18 15.83 -19.29
N ASP A 125 -27.49 15.88 -19.03
CA ASP A 125 -28.55 16.14 -20.02
C ASP A 125 -28.60 15.20 -21.25
N ILE A 126 -28.40 13.89 -21.05
CA ILE A 126 -28.40 12.90 -22.14
C ILE A 126 -29.84 12.57 -22.59
N PRO A 127 -30.18 12.79 -23.88
CA PRO A 127 -31.52 12.50 -24.39
C PRO A 127 -31.92 11.02 -24.26
N GLY A 128 -33.04 10.75 -23.59
CA GLY A 128 -33.57 9.39 -23.45
C GLY A 128 -32.91 8.54 -22.37
N HIS A 129 -32.00 9.13 -21.58
CA HIS A 129 -31.38 8.49 -20.42
C HIS A 129 -31.83 9.18 -19.12
N ALA A 130 -32.08 8.40 -18.06
CA ALA A 130 -32.52 8.93 -16.78
C ALA A 130 -31.33 9.40 -15.94
N GLY A 131 -31.05 10.70 -15.97
CA GLY A 131 -29.99 11.32 -15.18
C GLY A 131 -28.61 11.32 -15.85
N PRO A 132 -27.60 11.87 -15.16
CA PRO A 132 -26.25 12.02 -15.71
C PRO A 132 -25.53 10.67 -15.79
N ILE A 133 -24.67 10.52 -16.79
CA ILE A 133 -23.75 9.38 -16.87
C ILE A 133 -22.45 9.76 -16.16
N VAL A 134 -22.02 8.91 -15.23
CA VAL A 134 -20.85 9.15 -14.38
C VAL A 134 -19.82 8.05 -14.58
N PHE A 135 -18.61 8.43 -14.96
CA PHE A 135 -17.43 7.57 -15.02
C PHE A 135 -16.59 7.82 -13.77
N VAL A 136 -16.57 6.88 -12.84
CA VAL A 136 -15.76 6.97 -11.62
C VAL A 136 -14.43 6.28 -11.87
N ALA A 137 -13.36 7.07 -12.03
CA ALA A 137 -12.04 6.57 -12.40
C ALA A 137 -11.11 6.36 -11.20
N ASN A 138 -10.85 7.42 -10.43
CA ASN A 138 -9.86 7.46 -9.33
C ASN A 138 -8.52 6.77 -9.67
N SER A 139 -7.95 7.08 -10.83
CA SER A 139 -6.75 6.41 -11.34
C SER A 139 -5.78 7.38 -12.00
N TRP A 140 -4.48 7.10 -11.87
CA TRP A 140 -3.43 7.92 -12.48
C TRP A 140 -3.33 7.69 -13.97
N VAL A 141 -3.35 8.76 -14.76
CA VAL A 141 -3.22 8.72 -16.22
C VAL A 141 -1.87 9.34 -16.61
N TYR A 142 -0.95 8.48 -17.02
CA TYR A 142 0.37 8.88 -17.54
C TYR A 142 0.29 9.27 -19.01
N ASN A 143 1.36 9.89 -19.52
CA ASN A 143 1.50 10.18 -20.93
C ASN A 143 1.24 8.92 -21.78
N THR A 144 0.50 9.07 -22.88
CA THR A 144 0.10 7.97 -23.76
C THR A 144 1.27 7.14 -24.28
N ASN A 145 2.47 7.72 -24.42
CA ASN A 145 3.67 7.02 -24.87
C ASN A 145 4.19 5.99 -23.86
N LYS A 146 3.68 6.01 -22.62
CA LYS A 146 3.98 5.02 -21.59
C LYS A 146 3.11 3.77 -21.72
N TYR A 147 1.96 3.87 -22.39
CA TYR A 147 1.04 2.74 -22.56
C TYR A 147 1.15 2.13 -23.96
N HIS A 148 0.95 0.82 -24.04
CA HIS A 148 0.74 0.11 -25.30
C HIS A 148 -0.75 -0.10 -25.61
N TYR A 149 -1.61 0.49 -24.77
CA TYR A 149 -3.06 0.36 -24.77
C TYR A 149 -3.70 1.68 -24.34
N ASP A 150 -4.99 1.83 -24.64
CA ASP A 150 -5.78 2.99 -24.24
C ASP A 150 -6.35 2.82 -22.83
N ARG A 151 -6.39 3.91 -22.06
CA ARG A 151 -6.99 3.91 -20.71
C ARG A 151 -8.50 4.02 -20.83
N VAL A 152 -9.19 2.91 -20.56
CA VAL A 152 -10.65 2.81 -20.61
C VAL A 152 -11.24 2.94 -19.20
N PHE A 153 -12.31 3.73 -19.06
CA PHE A 153 -13.09 3.86 -17.84
C PHE A 153 -14.56 3.59 -18.15
N PHE A 154 -15.20 2.73 -17.35
CA PHE A 154 -16.61 2.36 -17.51
C PHE A 154 -17.52 3.29 -16.69
N THR A 155 -18.81 3.31 -17.02
CA THR A 155 -19.82 3.96 -16.19
C THR A 155 -19.88 3.30 -14.81
N ASN A 156 -20.51 3.99 -13.85
CA ASN A 156 -20.75 3.47 -12.50
C ASN A 156 -21.88 2.42 -12.42
N ASP A 157 -22.41 1.97 -13.55
CA ASP A 157 -23.36 0.88 -13.60
C ASP A 157 -22.69 -0.45 -13.23
N THR A 158 -23.41 -1.30 -12.51
CA THR A 158 -22.87 -2.59 -12.04
C THR A 158 -23.49 -3.74 -12.81
N TYR A 159 -22.63 -4.58 -13.39
CA TYR A 159 -23.05 -5.73 -14.20
C TYR A 159 -22.33 -7.02 -13.79
N LEU A 160 -23.07 -8.13 -13.72
CA LEU A 160 -22.44 -9.45 -13.83
C LEU A 160 -21.88 -9.64 -15.25
N PRO A 161 -20.87 -10.53 -15.46
CA PRO A 161 -20.33 -10.78 -16.80
C PRO A 161 -21.39 -11.11 -17.86
N SER A 162 -22.45 -11.84 -17.49
CA SER A 162 -23.55 -12.22 -18.38
C SER A 162 -24.55 -11.10 -18.69
N GLU A 163 -24.56 -10.04 -17.87
CA GLU A 163 -25.53 -8.93 -17.98
C GLU A 163 -24.91 -7.68 -18.63
N MET A 164 -23.58 -7.64 -18.72
CA MET A 164 -22.87 -6.51 -19.31
C MET A 164 -23.25 -6.36 -20.79
N PRO A 165 -23.53 -5.14 -21.28
CA PRO A 165 -23.80 -4.89 -22.69
C PRO A 165 -22.73 -5.54 -23.57
N THR A 166 -23.17 -6.34 -24.54
CA THR A 166 -22.27 -7.19 -25.36
C THR A 166 -21.17 -6.38 -26.03
N LEU A 167 -21.49 -5.15 -26.43
CA LEU A 167 -20.58 -4.21 -27.09
C LEU A 167 -19.44 -3.69 -26.19
N LEU A 168 -19.60 -3.79 -24.86
CA LEU A 168 -18.58 -3.41 -23.89
C LEU A 168 -17.74 -4.60 -23.41
N GLN A 169 -18.17 -5.84 -23.66
CA GLN A 169 -17.48 -7.05 -23.20
C GLN A 169 -16.03 -7.14 -23.73
N PRO A 170 -15.74 -6.85 -25.02
CA PRO A 170 -14.36 -6.86 -25.50
C PRO A 170 -13.44 -5.86 -24.78
N PHE A 171 -13.95 -4.66 -24.47
CA PHE A 171 -13.18 -3.66 -23.72
C PHE A 171 -12.90 -4.11 -22.28
N ARG A 172 -13.85 -4.79 -21.64
CA ARG A 172 -13.65 -5.39 -20.31
C ARG A 172 -12.60 -6.49 -20.35
N GLU A 173 -12.66 -7.37 -21.35
CA GLU A 173 -11.70 -8.47 -21.50
C GLU A 173 -10.28 -7.95 -21.78
N ASP A 174 -10.16 -6.92 -22.62
CA ASP A 174 -8.90 -6.23 -22.89
C ASP A 174 -8.32 -5.62 -21.59
N GLU A 175 -9.12 -4.86 -20.83
CA GLU A 175 -8.67 -4.26 -19.55
C GLU A 175 -8.24 -5.34 -18.56
N LEU A 176 -9.00 -6.44 -18.42
CA LEU A 176 -8.62 -7.55 -17.56
C LEU A 176 -7.33 -8.25 -18.01
N ARG A 177 -7.11 -8.39 -19.32
CA ARG A 177 -5.87 -8.96 -19.89
C ARG A 177 -4.67 -8.06 -19.59
N ILE A 178 -4.84 -6.74 -19.73
CA ILE A 178 -3.83 -5.74 -19.39
C ILE A 178 -3.48 -5.80 -17.91
N LEU A 179 -4.48 -5.82 -17.02
CA LEU A 179 -4.27 -5.89 -15.57
C LEU A 179 -3.59 -7.17 -15.11
N ARG A 180 -3.79 -8.31 -15.80
CA ARG A 180 -3.05 -9.55 -15.52
C ARG A 180 -1.61 -9.55 -16.06
N GLY A 181 -1.30 -8.61 -16.96
CA GLY A 181 -0.02 -8.57 -17.68
C GLY A 181 0.11 -9.67 -18.73
N ASP A 182 -1.02 -10.13 -19.29
CA ASP A 182 -1.07 -11.16 -20.33
C ASP A 182 -1.04 -10.55 -21.75
N ASP A 183 -0.90 -9.22 -21.87
CA ASP A 183 -0.70 -8.55 -23.15
C ASP A 183 0.69 -8.92 -23.71
N PRO A 184 0.79 -9.50 -24.93
CA PRO A 184 2.07 -9.85 -25.54
C PRO A 184 3.02 -8.67 -25.74
N ARG A 185 2.49 -7.44 -25.77
CA ARG A 185 3.27 -6.20 -25.88
C ARG A 185 3.84 -5.76 -24.54
N GLN A 186 3.37 -6.32 -23.42
CA GLN A 186 3.91 -6.04 -22.11
C GLN A 186 5.35 -6.56 -22.05
N LYS A 187 6.27 -5.70 -21.59
CA LYS A 187 7.67 -6.10 -21.44
C LYS A 187 7.81 -7.20 -20.39
N ASN A 188 8.52 -8.26 -20.75
CA ASN A 188 8.98 -9.25 -19.79
C ASN A 188 10.13 -8.65 -18.98
N GLY A 189 9.89 -8.35 -17.70
CA GLY A 189 10.91 -7.80 -16.83
C GLY A 189 10.36 -7.14 -15.57
N ALA A 190 11.12 -6.16 -15.08
CA ALA A 190 10.76 -5.33 -13.94
C ALA A 190 9.65 -4.36 -14.35
N TYR A 191 8.63 -4.26 -13.51
CA TYR A 191 7.54 -3.32 -13.75
C TYR A 191 8.00 -1.88 -13.48
N GLU A 192 7.48 -0.96 -14.28
CA GLU A 192 7.71 0.48 -14.15
C GLU A 192 6.62 1.12 -13.28
N GLU A 193 6.86 2.35 -12.81
CA GLU A 193 5.95 3.05 -11.88
C GLU A 193 4.50 3.18 -12.40
N HIS A 194 4.33 3.35 -13.70
CA HIS A 194 3.03 3.57 -14.34
C HIS A 194 2.27 2.27 -14.65
N ASP A 195 2.92 1.11 -14.48
CA ASP A 195 2.29 -0.20 -14.75
C ASP A 195 1.17 -0.49 -13.75
N ARG A 196 0.13 -1.18 -14.23
CA ARG A 196 -1.05 -1.59 -13.44
C ARG A 196 -1.20 -3.10 -13.41
N VAL A 197 -0.08 -3.83 -13.42
CA VAL A 197 -0.06 -5.29 -13.57
C VAL A 197 -0.10 -5.98 -12.21
N TYR A 198 -1.13 -6.80 -12.00
CA TYR A 198 -1.35 -7.62 -10.83
C TYR A 198 -0.98 -9.07 -11.15
N ARG A 199 0.22 -9.48 -10.72
CA ARG A 199 0.70 -10.86 -10.86
C ARG A 199 1.24 -11.37 -9.54
N TYR A 200 1.23 -12.68 -9.34
CA TYR A 200 1.74 -13.33 -8.14
C TYR A 200 3.21 -13.68 -8.25
N ASP A 201 3.89 -13.69 -7.11
CA ASP A 201 5.25 -14.22 -6.98
C ASP A 201 5.48 -14.70 -5.53
N LEU A 202 6.60 -15.39 -5.29
CA LEU A 202 7.03 -15.93 -4.00
C LEU A 202 7.73 -14.86 -3.15
N TYR A 203 7.89 -15.11 -1.86
CA TYR A 203 8.76 -14.29 -1.01
C TYR A 203 10.21 -14.73 -1.17
N ASN A 204 10.77 -14.46 -2.34
CA ASN A 204 12.17 -14.68 -2.71
C ASN A 204 12.98 -13.37 -2.76
N ASP A 205 12.42 -12.29 -2.23
CA ASP A 205 12.98 -10.93 -2.25
C ASP A 205 13.37 -10.40 -0.86
N LEU A 206 13.25 -11.24 0.17
CA LEU A 206 13.61 -10.90 1.55
C LEU A 206 15.11 -11.03 1.84
N GLY A 207 15.78 -11.98 1.19
CA GLY A 207 17.21 -12.23 1.36
C GLY A 207 18.10 -11.27 0.57
N ASP A 208 19.34 -11.15 1.00
CA ASP A 208 20.40 -10.43 0.28
C ASP A 208 21.69 -11.27 0.26
N PRO A 209 21.75 -12.32 -0.57
CA PRO A 209 22.88 -13.24 -0.60
C PRO A 209 24.17 -12.56 -1.09
N ASP A 210 24.06 -11.60 -2.00
CA ASP A 210 25.20 -10.81 -2.52
C ASP A 210 25.91 -10.05 -1.37
N HIS A 211 25.18 -9.66 -0.32
CA HIS A 211 25.72 -9.02 0.89
C HIS A 211 25.76 -9.95 2.12
N LYS A 212 25.90 -11.27 1.91
CA LYS A 212 26.05 -12.29 2.97
C LYS A 212 24.86 -12.36 3.94
N ASN A 213 23.67 -12.01 3.50
CA ASN A 213 22.44 -12.08 4.29
C ASN A 213 21.36 -12.94 3.59
N PRO A 214 21.64 -14.20 3.23
CA PRO A 214 20.68 -15.05 2.53
C PRO A 214 19.46 -15.36 3.40
N ARG A 215 18.29 -15.53 2.77
CA ARG A 215 17.05 -16.00 3.42
C ARG A 215 16.42 -17.09 2.55
N PRO A 216 15.75 -18.09 3.16
CA PRO A 216 15.00 -19.06 2.37
C PRO A 216 13.82 -18.39 1.66
N THR A 217 13.51 -18.87 0.46
CA THR A 217 12.29 -18.47 -0.24
C THR A 217 11.07 -19.03 0.48
N LEU A 218 10.06 -18.18 0.73
CA LEU A 218 8.80 -18.59 1.36
C LEU A 218 7.69 -18.73 0.31
N GLY A 219 6.94 -19.83 0.39
CA GLY A 219 5.91 -20.24 -0.54
C GLY A 219 6.42 -21.12 -1.69
N GLY A 220 5.47 -21.69 -2.43
CA GLY A 220 5.72 -22.66 -3.50
C GLY A 220 5.04 -24.01 -3.20
N PRO A 221 4.76 -24.84 -4.22
CA PRO A 221 4.15 -26.16 -4.02
C PRO A 221 5.05 -27.13 -3.26
N ASP A 222 6.37 -27.09 -3.52
CA ASP A 222 7.37 -27.99 -2.91
C ASP A 222 8.20 -27.31 -1.81
N SER A 223 7.74 -26.16 -1.29
CA SER A 223 8.49 -25.40 -0.29
C SER A 223 8.30 -25.97 1.11
N LEU A 224 9.40 -26.11 1.87
CA LEU A 224 9.35 -26.41 3.30
C LEU A 224 8.64 -25.30 4.10
N TYR A 225 8.49 -24.12 3.53
CA TYR A 225 7.89 -22.94 4.16
C TYR A 225 6.67 -22.49 3.35
N PRO A 226 5.49 -23.13 3.52
CA PRO A 226 4.28 -22.70 2.86
C PRO A 226 3.94 -21.26 3.29
N TYR A 227 3.63 -20.41 2.32
CA TYR A 227 3.37 -19.00 2.57
C TYR A 227 2.46 -18.41 1.48
N PRO A 228 1.62 -17.41 1.82
CA PRO A 228 0.87 -16.65 0.83
C PRO A 228 1.77 -16.10 -0.28
N ARG A 229 1.20 -15.91 -1.48
CA ARG A 229 1.89 -15.19 -2.56
C ARG A 229 1.89 -13.69 -2.28
N ARG A 230 2.84 -12.99 -2.88
CA ARG A 230 2.91 -11.52 -2.90
C ARG A 230 2.71 -10.98 -4.31
N GLY A 231 2.60 -9.65 -4.43
CA GLY A 231 2.60 -8.96 -5.72
C GLY A 231 3.95 -9.06 -6.41
N ARG A 232 3.97 -9.54 -7.66
CA ARG A 232 5.16 -9.65 -8.49
C ARG A 232 5.73 -8.27 -8.80
N THR A 233 7.04 -8.16 -8.70
CA THR A 233 7.79 -6.94 -9.02
C THR A 233 8.72 -7.13 -10.23
N GLY A 234 9.16 -8.36 -10.49
CA GLY A 234 9.84 -8.72 -11.73
C GLY A 234 11.27 -8.18 -11.87
N ARG A 235 11.89 -7.71 -10.78
CA ARG A 235 13.29 -7.26 -10.80
C ARG A 235 14.20 -8.41 -11.19
N LYS A 236 15.41 -8.05 -11.63
CA LYS A 236 16.41 -9.02 -12.04
C LYS A 236 16.75 -9.95 -10.86
N PRO A 237 17.09 -11.22 -11.13
CA PRO A 237 17.66 -12.09 -10.10
C PRO A 237 18.97 -11.54 -9.51
N MET A 238 19.32 -11.97 -8.31
CA MET A 238 20.62 -11.71 -7.68
C MET A 238 21.75 -12.47 -8.41
N VAL A 239 22.99 -12.01 -8.25
CA VAL A 239 24.15 -12.63 -8.90
C VAL A 239 24.53 -13.93 -8.22
N THR A 240 24.54 -13.94 -6.88
CA THR A 240 24.96 -15.11 -6.08
C THR A 240 23.88 -16.21 -6.05
N ASP A 241 22.60 -15.83 -6.11
CA ASP A 241 21.47 -16.77 -6.11
C ASP A 241 20.40 -16.33 -7.13
N PRO A 242 20.33 -16.99 -8.31
CA PRO A 242 19.34 -16.68 -9.35
C PRO A 242 17.88 -16.96 -8.95
N THR A 243 17.65 -17.67 -7.84
CA THR A 243 16.28 -17.89 -7.32
C THR A 243 15.78 -16.73 -6.47
N CYS A 244 16.68 -15.88 -5.99
CA CYS A 244 16.38 -14.67 -5.23
C CYS A 244 16.23 -13.45 -6.14
N GLU A 245 15.21 -12.64 -5.91
CA GLU A 245 15.01 -11.38 -6.62
C GLU A 245 15.91 -10.28 -6.04
N SER A 246 16.49 -9.44 -6.90
CA SER A 246 17.45 -8.42 -6.48
C SER A 246 16.85 -7.30 -5.63
N ARG A 247 17.70 -6.67 -4.80
CA ARG A 247 17.38 -5.54 -3.93
C ARG A 247 18.23 -4.34 -4.32
N ASN A 248 17.63 -3.14 -4.38
CA ASN A 248 18.38 -1.90 -4.61
C ASN A 248 19.14 -1.49 -3.32
N VAL A 249 20.33 -0.91 -3.44
CA VAL A 249 21.31 -0.80 -2.34
C VAL A 249 20.91 0.15 -1.17
N LEU A 250 19.84 0.94 -1.28
CA LEU A 250 19.43 1.92 -0.26
C LEU A 250 18.02 1.65 0.32
N PRO A 251 17.90 0.95 1.47
CA PRO A 251 16.63 0.51 2.06
C PRO A 251 15.61 1.61 2.35
N VAL A 252 16.07 2.82 2.70
CA VAL A 252 15.21 3.94 3.12
C VAL A 252 14.47 4.59 1.94
N LEU A 253 14.96 4.39 0.72
CA LEU A 253 14.38 4.95 -0.51
C LEU A 253 13.84 3.87 -1.46
N GLN A 254 13.83 2.60 -1.01
CA GLN A 254 13.36 1.49 -1.83
C GLN A 254 11.87 1.62 -2.14
N GLN A 255 11.57 1.96 -3.39
CA GLN A 255 10.21 1.83 -3.92
C GLN A 255 10.11 0.48 -4.60
N PHE A 256 9.61 -0.48 -3.84
CA PHE A 256 9.15 -1.74 -4.42
C PHE A 256 7.92 -1.45 -5.28
N TYR A 257 7.91 -2.00 -6.49
CA TYR A 257 6.77 -1.84 -7.39
C TYR A 257 5.50 -2.36 -6.71
N VAL A 258 4.46 -1.53 -6.79
CA VAL A 258 3.07 -1.91 -6.61
C VAL A 258 2.29 -1.33 -7.78
N PRO A 259 1.20 -1.96 -8.23
CA PRO A 259 0.34 -1.39 -9.27
C PRO A 259 0.01 0.06 -8.95
N ARG A 260 0.09 0.93 -9.96
CA ARG A 260 0.18 2.37 -9.75
C ARG A 260 -0.90 2.95 -8.82
N ASP A 261 -2.12 2.46 -8.96
CA ASP A 261 -3.28 2.96 -8.21
C ASP A 261 -3.34 2.44 -6.76
N GLU A 262 -2.57 1.40 -6.42
CA GLU A 262 -2.41 0.87 -5.04
C GLU A 262 -1.35 1.63 -4.24
N ASN A 263 -0.49 2.40 -4.91
CA ASN A 263 0.54 3.17 -4.24
C ASN A 263 -0.08 4.31 -3.43
N PHE A 264 0.37 4.49 -2.18
CA PHE A 264 -0.17 5.51 -1.29
C PHE A 264 -0.16 6.90 -1.92
N ASN A 265 -1.27 7.62 -1.78
CA ASN A 265 -1.32 9.05 -2.08
C ASN A 265 -0.29 9.80 -1.21
N HIS A 266 0.34 10.84 -1.76
CA HIS A 266 1.53 11.53 -1.26
C HIS A 266 1.42 11.96 0.21
N VAL A 267 0.23 12.38 0.67
CA VAL A 267 0.00 12.78 2.07
C VAL A 267 0.11 11.58 3.01
N LYS A 268 -0.56 10.46 2.69
CA LYS A 268 -0.46 9.21 3.46
C LYS A 268 0.95 8.64 3.42
N LYS A 269 1.67 8.82 2.30
CA LYS A 269 3.06 8.38 2.15
C LYS A 269 4.03 9.25 2.96
N ALA A 270 3.84 10.56 3.03
CA ALA A 270 4.65 11.45 3.86
C ALA A 270 4.47 11.12 5.35
N ASP A 271 3.23 10.91 5.81
CA ASP A 271 2.95 10.46 7.16
C ASP A 271 3.58 9.08 7.41
N PHE A 272 3.34 8.10 6.53
CA PHE A 272 3.91 6.76 6.65
C PHE A 272 5.45 6.77 6.64
N THR A 273 6.08 7.58 5.78
CA THR A 273 7.54 7.69 5.67
C THR A 273 8.10 8.38 6.91
N ALA A 274 7.45 9.42 7.42
CA ALA A 274 7.81 10.06 8.69
C ALA A 274 7.72 9.07 9.86
N TYR A 275 6.66 8.25 9.93
CA TYR A 275 6.52 7.20 10.95
C TYR A 275 7.50 6.04 10.76
N LEU A 276 7.78 5.63 9.53
CA LEU A 276 8.74 4.56 9.21
C LEU A 276 10.17 4.98 9.50
N ILE A 277 10.54 6.24 9.24
CA ILE A 277 11.84 6.81 9.62
C ILE A 277 11.94 6.95 11.13
N LYS A 278 10.83 7.31 11.80
CA LYS A 278 10.74 7.31 13.27
C LYS A 278 10.91 5.90 13.86
N ALA A 279 10.52 4.85 13.13
CA ALA A 279 10.51 3.47 13.60
C ALA A 279 11.68 2.59 13.12
N ILE A 280 12.25 2.82 11.93
CA ILE A 280 13.14 1.89 11.22
C ILE A 280 14.31 2.61 10.52
N SER A 281 15.30 2.97 11.31
CA SER A 281 16.67 2.45 11.23
C SER A 281 17.18 1.75 9.95
N GLY A 282 17.81 2.52 9.05
CA GLY A 282 18.79 2.01 8.06
C GLY A 282 20.02 2.92 7.94
N GLY A 283 19.79 4.23 7.75
CA GLY A 283 20.87 5.25 7.72
C GLY A 283 21.20 5.85 9.10
N ILE A 284 20.22 5.98 9.98
CA ILE A 284 20.38 6.59 11.31
C ILE A 284 20.89 5.58 12.36
N LEU A 285 20.56 4.29 12.20
CA LEU A 285 20.93 3.25 13.16
C LEU A 285 22.44 3.07 13.35
N PRO A 286 23.30 3.12 12.31
CA PRO A 286 24.75 3.06 12.48
C PRO A 286 25.29 4.27 13.26
N LEU A 287 24.75 5.48 13.00
CA LEU A 287 25.09 6.71 13.72
C LEU A 287 24.63 6.68 15.17
N LEU A 288 23.40 6.20 15.43
CA LEU A 288 22.92 5.95 16.79
C LEU A 288 23.77 4.88 17.48
N ARG A 289 24.09 3.75 16.82
CA ARG A 289 24.94 2.68 17.38
C ARG A 289 26.33 3.19 17.77
N GLN A 290 26.99 3.95 16.89
CA GLN A 290 28.29 4.56 17.19
C GLN A 290 28.24 5.48 18.43
N GLN A 291 27.11 6.14 18.64
CA GLN A 291 26.92 7.00 19.81
C GLN A 291 26.50 6.24 21.07
N PHE A 292 25.60 5.26 20.96
CA PHE A 292 25.24 4.35 22.06
C PHE A 292 26.46 3.55 22.52
N ASP A 293 27.40 3.24 21.63
CA ASP A 293 28.68 2.63 21.97
C ASP A 293 29.67 3.58 22.68
N SER A 294 29.48 4.90 22.61
CA SER A 294 30.45 5.89 23.14
C SER A 294 29.94 6.78 24.28
N VAL A 295 28.62 7.00 24.44
CA VAL A 295 28.09 8.06 25.34
C VAL A 295 26.87 7.65 26.19
N SER A 296 26.11 6.61 25.85
CA SER A 296 24.95 6.14 26.63
C SER A 296 25.26 4.83 27.36
N PRO A 297 24.67 4.54 28.54
CA PRO A 297 24.62 3.16 29.01
C PRO A 297 24.00 2.30 27.91
N ARG A 298 24.60 1.14 27.64
CA ARG A 298 24.15 0.21 26.58
C ARG A 298 22.79 -0.43 26.89
N GLU A 299 22.34 -0.30 28.13
CA GLU A 299 21.15 -0.93 28.70
C GLU A 299 20.40 0.10 29.55
N PHE A 300 19.12 -0.12 29.81
CA PHE A 300 18.39 0.68 30.80
C PHE A 300 18.77 0.22 32.20
N ASP A 301 19.19 1.14 33.07
CA ASP A 301 19.56 0.79 34.45
C ASP A 301 18.31 0.61 35.32
N ASP A 302 17.22 1.34 35.01
CA ASP A 302 15.93 1.22 35.70
C ASP A 302 14.72 1.57 34.80
N PHE A 303 13.50 1.42 35.35
CA PHE A 303 12.27 1.76 34.63
C PHE A 303 12.10 3.27 34.41
N GLU A 304 12.74 4.12 35.20
CA GLU A 304 12.67 5.57 35.03
C GLU A 304 13.43 5.99 33.76
N ASP A 305 14.56 5.34 33.45
CA ASP A 305 15.27 5.52 32.19
C ASP A 305 14.40 5.19 30.97
N MET A 306 13.54 4.16 31.08
CA MET A 306 12.54 3.85 30.07
C MET A 306 11.48 4.95 29.96
N TYR A 307 10.99 5.51 31.08
CA TYR A 307 9.99 6.58 31.06
C TYR A 307 10.52 7.92 30.50
N LYS A 308 11.81 8.22 30.70
CA LYS A 308 12.47 9.42 30.15
C LYS A 308 12.34 9.52 28.62
N LEU A 309 12.24 8.40 27.91
CA LEU A 309 12.00 8.39 26.45
C LEU A 309 10.71 9.11 26.03
N TYR A 310 9.69 9.07 26.87
CA TYR A 310 8.38 9.65 26.59
C TYR A 310 8.21 11.05 27.19
N GLU A 311 8.91 11.34 28.29
CA GLU A 311 8.78 12.61 29.02
C GLU A 311 9.77 13.68 28.53
N GLY A 312 11.06 13.32 28.47
CA GLY A 312 12.16 14.20 28.12
C GLY A 312 12.71 13.99 26.71
N GLY A 313 12.54 12.79 26.14
CA GLY A 313 13.12 12.39 24.85
C GLY A 313 14.64 12.17 24.91
N LEU A 314 15.20 11.54 23.87
CA LEU A 314 16.65 11.34 23.75
C LEU A 314 17.32 12.60 23.18
N LYS A 315 18.27 13.18 23.92
CA LYS A 315 19.11 14.29 23.44
C LYS A 315 20.01 13.82 22.31
N ILE A 316 20.05 14.58 21.23
CA ILE A 316 20.97 14.34 20.11
C ILE A 316 22.30 15.03 20.45
N PRO A 317 23.44 14.35 20.33
CA PRO A 317 24.72 15.05 20.22
C PRO A 317 24.82 15.72 18.85
N ASP A 318 25.41 16.91 18.76
CA ASP A 318 25.69 17.59 17.48
C ASP A 318 26.54 16.69 16.57
N ILE A 319 25.92 16.00 15.61
CA ILE A 319 26.60 15.13 14.64
C ILE A 319 26.45 15.75 13.25
N PRO A 320 27.54 16.25 12.63
CA PRO A 320 27.51 16.87 11.30
C PRO A 320 26.87 16.01 10.20
N ALA A 321 27.02 14.68 10.29
CA ALA A 321 26.43 13.74 9.34
C ALA A 321 24.89 13.63 9.44
N LEU A 322 24.30 13.81 10.64
CA LEU A 322 22.85 13.89 10.80
C LEU A 322 22.32 15.21 10.23
N ASP A 323 23.04 16.31 10.46
CA ASP A 323 22.72 17.61 9.87
C ASP A 323 22.75 17.59 8.34
N GLU A 324 23.73 16.92 7.75
CA GLU A 324 23.82 16.72 6.30
C GLU A 324 22.65 15.85 5.80
N LEU A 325 22.31 14.77 6.50
CA LEU A 325 21.14 13.94 6.18
C LEU A 325 19.83 14.75 6.24
N PHE A 326 19.64 15.57 7.28
CA PHE A 326 18.48 16.45 7.42
C PHE A 326 18.42 17.56 6.36
N LYS A 327 19.58 18.04 5.89
CA LYS A 327 19.66 19.00 4.76
C LYS A 327 19.31 18.31 3.44
N SER A 328 19.80 17.09 3.21
CA SER A 328 19.52 16.30 2.01
C SER A 328 18.08 15.77 1.94
N PHE A 329 17.41 15.60 3.09
CA PHE A 329 16.02 15.16 3.18
C PHE A 329 15.19 16.08 4.11
N PRO A 330 14.74 17.25 3.64
CA PRO A 330 13.97 18.21 4.42
C PRO A 330 12.74 17.68 5.17
N PRO A 331 11.98 16.67 4.66
CA PRO A 331 10.86 16.07 5.40
C PRO A 331 11.26 15.38 6.71
N LEU A 332 12.53 15.04 6.90
CA LEU A 332 13.00 14.52 8.18
C LEU A 332 12.92 15.58 9.30
N ARG A 333 13.03 16.86 8.96
CA ARG A 333 13.02 17.95 9.94
C ARG A 333 11.66 18.15 10.59
N SER A 334 10.56 17.83 9.89
CA SER A 334 9.21 17.93 10.46
C SER A 334 8.91 16.86 11.52
N ILE A 335 9.79 15.87 11.66
CA ILE A 335 9.70 14.79 12.66
C ILE A 335 10.36 15.22 13.98
N MET A 336 11.19 16.27 13.95
CA MET A 336 11.82 16.81 15.16
C MET A 336 10.80 17.64 15.97
N PRO A 337 10.76 17.51 17.31
CA PRO A 337 9.97 18.39 18.18
C PRO A 337 10.33 19.85 17.96
N ALA A 338 9.35 20.74 18.17
CA ALA A 338 9.60 22.18 18.21
C ALA A 338 10.63 22.50 19.30
N GLY A 339 11.86 22.84 18.89
CA GLY A 339 13.00 23.04 19.79
C GLY A 339 14.31 22.41 19.31
N GLY A 340 14.29 21.50 18.32
CA GLY A 340 15.51 21.06 17.60
C GLY A 340 16.48 20.14 18.35
N ASP A 341 16.46 20.10 19.68
CA ASP A 341 17.50 19.43 20.49
C ASP A 341 17.25 17.92 20.78
N PHE A 342 16.11 17.37 20.37
CA PHE A 342 15.68 16.00 20.73
C PHE A 342 15.13 15.25 19.51
N LEU A 343 15.64 14.05 19.19
CA LEU A 343 15.20 13.32 17.96
C LEU A 343 13.88 12.58 18.16
N LEU A 344 13.55 12.21 19.40
CA LEU A 344 12.59 11.15 19.68
C LEU A 344 11.87 11.37 21.02
N LYS A 345 11.11 12.47 21.17
CA LYS A 345 10.06 12.48 22.21
C LYS A 345 8.89 11.63 21.72
N MET A 346 8.85 10.39 22.17
CA MET A 346 7.78 9.46 21.80
C MET A 346 6.49 9.85 22.53
N PRO A 347 5.30 9.71 21.90
CA PRO A 347 4.05 9.89 22.62
C PRO A 347 3.97 8.86 23.76
N MET A 348 3.45 9.28 24.92
CA MET A 348 3.27 8.37 26.05
C MET A 348 2.32 7.22 25.66
N PRO A 349 2.73 5.95 25.81
CA PRO A 349 1.87 4.79 25.55
C PRO A 349 0.62 4.83 26.44
N HIS A 350 -0.52 4.45 25.86
CA HIS A 350 -1.82 4.49 26.55
C HIS A 350 -1.83 3.63 27.83
N VAL A 351 -1.14 2.49 27.83
CA VAL A 351 -1.09 1.56 28.98
C VAL A 351 -0.43 2.17 30.22
N ILE A 352 0.49 3.14 30.06
CA ILE A 352 1.18 3.81 31.18
C ILE A 352 0.72 5.25 31.41
N LYS A 353 -0.29 5.72 30.67
CA LYS A 353 -0.70 7.12 30.67
C LYS A 353 -1.35 7.55 31.98
N GLU A 354 -2.22 6.70 32.52
CA GLU A 354 -2.94 6.98 33.78
C GLU A 354 -2.20 6.39 34.98
N ASP A 355 -1.58 5.22 34.81
CA ASP A 355 -0.80 4.54 35.84
C ASP A 355 0.45 3.89 35.20
N LYS A 356 1.63 4.39 35.57
CA LYS A 356 2.91 3.88 35.06
C LYS A 356 3.24 2.46 35.52
N LEU A 357 2.58 1.95 36.56
CA LEU A 357 2.89 0.66 37.17
C LEU A 357 1.86 -0.43 36.85
N ALA A 358 0.70 -0.09 36.26
CA ALA A 358 -0.41 -1.01 36.03
C ALA A 358 -0.02 -2.25 35.21
N TRP A 359 0.87 -2.10 34.23
CA TRP A 359 1.37 -3.19 33.38
C TRP A 359 2.08 -4.32 34.15
N ARG A 360 2.45 -4.09 35.42
CA ARG A 360 3.12 -5.07 36.29
C ARG A 360 2.17 -5.99 37.05
N THR A 361 0.86 -5.76 36.93
CA THR A 361 -0.15 -6.52 37.67
C THR A 361 -0.57 -7.78 36.92
N ASP A 362 -0.88 -8.85 37.67
CA ASP A 362 -1.41 -10.09 37.08
C ASP A 362 -2.76 -9.84 36.40
N GLU A 363 -3.55 -8.91 36.94
CA GLU A 363 -4.82 -8.47 36.37
C GLU A 363 -4.63 -7.88 34.98
N GLU A 364 -3.69 -6.96 34.79
CA GLU A 364 -3.42 -6.35 33.48
C GLU A 364 -2.82 -7.37 32.50
N PHE A 365 -1.88 -8.20 32.98
CA PHE A 365 -1.30 -9.28 32.18
C PHE A 365 -2.38 -10.23 31.62
N ALA A 366 -3.31 -10.68 32.47
CA ALA A 366 -4.41 -11.55 32.03
C ALA A 366 -5.45 -10.80 31.20
N ARG A 367 -5.75 -9.53 31.52
CA ARG A 367 -6.70 -8.69 30.77
C ARG A 367 -6.22 -8.46 29.34
N GLU A 368 -4.92 -8.26 29.13
CA GLU A 368 -4.35 -8.05 27.79
C GLU A 368 -4.52 -9.27 26.88
N MET A 369 -4.62 -10.49 27.43
CA MET A 369 -4.94 -11.68 26.63
C MET A 369 -6.36 -11.66 26.04
N LEU A 370 -7.26 -10.80 26.56
CA LEU A 370 -8.64 -10.67 26.11
C LEU A 370 -8.92 -9.31 25.44
N ALA A 371 -8.22 -8.26 25.84
CA ALA A 371 -8.48 -6.88 25.43
C ALA A 371 -7.19 -6.05 25.29
N GLY A 372 -6.06 -6.70 25.04
CA GLY A 372 -4.77 -6.09 24.73
C GLY A 372 -4.46 -6.15 23.23
N LEU A 373 -3.17 -6.17 22.89
CA LEU A 373 -2.70 -6.14 21.50
C LEU A 373 -3.02 -7.43 20.73
N ASN A 374 -2.97 -8.58 21.41
CA ASN A 374 -3.12 -9.90 20.78
C ASN A 374 -4.19 -10.78 21.47
N PRO A 375 -5.49 -10.44 21.35
CA PRO A 375 -6.55 -11.07 22.12
C PRO A 375 -7.08 -12.40 21.54
N HIS A 376 -6.34 -13.05 20.64
CA HIS A 376 -6.86 -14.19 19.85
C HIS A 376 -6.13 -15.52 20.06
N ILE A 377 -5.11 -15.58 20.92
CA ILE A 377 -4.32 -16.81 21.15
C ILE A 377 -4.82 -17.60 22.37
N ILE A 378 -5.41 -16.94 23.37
CA ILE A 378 -5.91 -17.60 24.57
C ILE A 378 -6.97 -18.65 24.22
N THR A 379 -6.86 -19.84 24.82
CA THR A 379 -7.80 -20.94 24.59
C THR A 379 -8.31 -21.53 25.89
N ARG A 380 -9.48 -22.17 25.83
CA ARG A 380 -10.02 -22.93 26.96
C ARG A 380 -9.21 -24.21 27.17
N LEU A 381 -8.71 -24.42 28.38
CA LEU A 381 -8.03 -25.65 28.74
C LEU A 381 -9.07 -26.78 28.92
N LYS A 382 -8.86 -27.90 28.22
CA LYS A 382 -9.79 -29.05 28.23
C LYS A 382 -9.28 -30.23 29.07
N VAL A 383 -7.96 -30.35 29.23
CA VAL A 383 -7.31 -31.45 29.95
C VAL A 383 -6.19 -30.86 30.79
N PHE A 384 -6.02 -31.38 32.00
CA PHE A 384 -4.93 -31.00 32.89
C PHE A 384 -4.12 -32.25 33.31
N PRO A 385 -2.78 -32.17 33.38
CA PRO A 385 -1.96 -31.04 32.93
C PRO A 385 -2.02 -30.84 31.40
N PRO A 386 -1.66 -29.65 30.87
CA PRO A 386 -1.59 -29.41 29.44
C PRO A 386 -0.66 -30.43 28.76
N ARG A 387 -1.00 -30.82 27.52
CA ARG A 387 -0.28 -31.86 26.77
C ARG A 387 0.28 -31.27 25.49
N SER A 388 1.56 -31.56 25.23
CA SER A 388 2.19 -31.30 23.95
C SER A 388 1.82 -32.38 22.92
N THR A 389 1.79 -31.98 21.66
CA THR A 389 1.65 -32.85 20.48
C THR A 389 2.99 -33.17 19.81
N LEU A 390 4.09 -32.58 20.30
CA LEU A 390 5.40 -32.72 19.71
C LEU A 390 6.07 -34.05 20.06
N GLU A 391 6.77 -34.60 19.06
CA GLU A 391 7.61 -35.78 19.19
C GLU A 391 9.07 -35.41 18.91
N GLY A 392 10.02 -36.13 19.53
CA GLY A 392 11.45 -35.93 19.27
C GLY A 392 12.16 -34.81 20.04
N TYR A 393 11.47 -34.14 20.98
CA TYR A 393 12.03 -33.04 21.80
C TYR A 393 12.29 -33.44 23.27
N GLY A 394 12.38 -34.73 23.57
CA GLY A 394 12.52 -35.25 24.93
C GLY A 394 11.18 -35.40 25.66
N ASP A 395 11.20 -35.47 27.00
CA ASP A 395 9.96 -35.55 27.81
C ASP A 395 9.20 -34.22 27.76
N GLN A 396 8.10 -34.19 27.02
CA GLN A 396 7.21 -33.02 26.88
C GLN A 396 6.06 -33.01 27.91
N THR A 397 6.12 -33.87 28.94
CA THR A 397 5.10 -33.90 29.99
C THR A 397 5.18 -32.62 30.82
N SER A 398 4.10 -31.83 30.80
CA SER A 398 4.01 -30.62 31.61
C SER A 398 4.28 -30.90 33.09
N LYS A 399 5.12 -30.07 33.70
CA LYS A 399 5.50 -30.16 35.12
C LYS A 399 4.59 -29.32 36.02
N ILE A 400 3.56 -28.68 35.46
CA ILE A 400 2.56 -27.96 36.24
C ILE A 400 1.67 -28.99 36.92
N THR A 401 1.66 -28.99 38.26
CA THR A 401 0.82 -29.90 39.06
C THR A 401 -0.44 -29.20 39.55
N VAL A 402 -1.38 -29.98 40.10
CA VAL A 402 -2.63 -29.46 40.65
C VAL A 402 -2.34 -28.49 41.81
N GLU A 403 -1.36 -28.83 42.65
CA GLU A 403 -0.96 -28.04 43.82
C GLU A 403 -0.46 -26.64 43.42
N HIS A 404 0.21 -26.52 42.25
CA HIS A 404 0.69 -25.23 41.76
C HIS A 404 -0.44 -24.23 41.47
N ILE A 405 -1.63 -24.68 41.05
CA ILE A 405 -2.72 -23.78 40.64
C ILE A 405 -3.88 -23.74 41.63
N GLN A 406 -3.99 -24.74 42.52
CA GLN A 406 -5.16 -24.92 43.39
C GLN A 406 -5.47 -23.70 44.26
N HIS A 407 -4.45 -22.96 44.71
CA HIS A 407 -4.62 -21.77 45.55
C HIS A 407 -5.30 -20.60 44.83
N ASN A 408 -5.21 -20.54 43.48
CA ASN A 408 -5.82 -19.48 42.66
C ASN A 408 -7.20 -19.85 42.11
N LEU A 409 -7.65 -21.10 42.31
CA LEU A 409 -8.97 -21.56 41.84
C LEU A 409 -10.11 -21.31 42.85
N GLY A 410 -9.81 -20.64 43.97
CA GLY A 410 -10.76 -20.41 45.05
C GLY A 410 -11.25 -21.73 45.65
N LYS A 411 -12.56 -21.99 45.57
CA LYS A 411 -13.18 -23.23 46.10
C LYS A 411 -13.36 -24.33 45.04
N LEU A 412 -12.89 -24.12 43.80
CA LEU A 412 -13.03 -25.09 42.72
C LEU A 412 -11.81 -26.03 42.70
N SER A 413 -12.05 -27.32 42.49
CA SER A 413 -11.00 -28.24 42.04
C SER A 413 -10.72 -28.00 40.55
N VAL A 414 -9.56 -28.47 40.06
CA VAL A 414 -9.17 -28.36 38.65
C VAL A 414 -10.23 -28.95 37.71
N ASP A 415 -10.72 -30.15 37.99
CA ASP A 415 -11.74 -30.80 37.16
C ASP A 415 -13.04 -29.97 37.10
N LYS A 416 -13.48 -29.44 38.24
CA LYS A 416 -14.67 -28.56 38.30
C LYS A 416 -14.45 -27.26 37.53
N ALA A 417 -13.24 -26.70 37.56
CA ALA A 417 -12.91 -25.49 36.80
C ALA A 417 -12.93 -25.75 35.28
N ILE A 418 -12.44 -26.91 34.83
CA ILE A 418 -12.50 -27.34 33.43
C ILE A 418 -13.94 -27.55 32.97
N ASP A 419 -14.73 -28.29 33.75
CA ASP A 419 -16.15 -28.58 33.45
C ASP A 419 -16.99 -27.29 33.39
N ALA A 420 -16.71 -26.37 34.32
CA ALA A 420 -17.35 -25.05 34.34
C ALA A 420 -16.83 -24.09 33.26
N LYS A 421 -15.87 -24.51 32.42
CA LYS A 421 -15.24 -23.68 31.36
C LYS A 421 -14.58 -22.40 31.92
N ARG A 422 -13.97 -22.50 33.09
CA ARG A 422 -13.32 -21.39 33.82
C ARG A 422 -11.79 -21.46 33.82
N LEU A 423 -11.21 -22.48 33.18
CA LEU A 423 -9.76 -22.64 33.07
C LEU A 423 -9.31 -22.41 31.62
N PHE A 424 -8.33 -21.53 31.45
CA PHE A 424 -7.80 -21.08 30.16
C PHE A 424 -6.28 -21.16 30.15
N ILE A 425 -5.70 -21.21 28.96
CA ILE A 425 -4.26 -21.25 28.73
C ILE A 425 -3.88 -20.36 27.54
N LEU A 426 -2.77 -19.66 27.69
CA LEU A 426 -2.04 -19.05 26.57
C LEU A 426 -0.88 -19.99 26.24
N ASP A 427 -1.06 -20.83 25.20
CA ASP A 427 -0.13 -21.92 24.91
C ASP A 427 0.81 -21.58 23.73
N HIS A 428 2.07 -21.32 24.07
CA HIS A 428 3.14 -21.10 23.11
C HIS A 428 4.10 -22.29 23.00
N HIS A 429 3.90 -23.35 23.78
CA HIS A 429 4.87 -24.43 23.93
C HIS A 429 5.18 -25.11 22.59
N ASP A 430 4.15 -25.66 21.93
CA ASP A 430 4.35 -26.43 20.70
C ASP A 430 4.77 -25.55 19.51
N ASN A 431 4.43 -24.25 19.54
CA ASN A 431 4.78 -23.30 18.49
C ASN A 431 6.26 -22.88 18.55
N PHE A 432 6.82 -22.74 19.76
CA PHE A 432 8.20 -22.26 19.95
C PHE A 432 9.21 -23.39 20.08
N MET A 433 8.86 -24.51 20.71
CA MET A 433 9.76 -25.62 20.99
C MET A 433 10.60 -26.08 19.78
N PRO A 434 10.06 -26.20 18.55
CA PRO A 434 10.85 -26.58 17.37
C PRO A 434 11.96 -25.57 16.99
N HIS A 435 11.87 -24.34 17.47
CA HIS A 435 12.75 -23.23 17.12
C HIS A 435 13.69 -22.80 18.26
N LEU A 436 13.42 -23.19 19.51
CA LEU A 436 14.17 -22.72 20.69
C LEU A 436 15.68 -22.95 20.56
N LEU A 437 16.13 -24.14 20.15
CA LEU A 437 17.57 -24.41 20.00
C LEU A 437 18.23 -23.50 18.96
N LYS A 438 17.54 -23.23 17.84
CA LYS A 438 18.07 -22.35 16.79
C LYS A 438 18.16 -20.91 17.31
N ILE A 439 17.11 -20.44 17.98
CA ILE A 439 17.05 -19.08 18.53
C ILE A 439 18.10 -18.90 19.64
N ASN A 440 18.20 -19.82 20.58
CA ASN A 440 19.11 -19.74 21.73
C ASN A 440 20.58 -20.00 21.34
N SER A 441 20.84 -20.47 20.12
CA SER A 441 22.20 -20.53 19.56
C SER A 441 22.68 -19.19 19.00
N LEU A 442 21.79 -18.20 18.83
CA LEU A 442 22.15 -16.88 18.31
C LEU A 442 22.83 -16.04 19.42
N PRO A 443 23.85 -15.23 19.06
CA PRO A 443 24.48 -14.32 20.01
C PRO A 443 23.45 -13.37 20.64
N ASN A 444 23.57 -13.14 21.95
CA ASN A 444 22.75 -12.21 22.72
C ASN A 444 21.23 -12.45 22.60
N THR A 445 20.81 -13.69 22.32
CA THR A 445 19.40 -14.06 22.19
C THR A 445 19.09 -15.21 23.14
N PHE A 446 18.02 -15.06 23.92
CA PHE A 446 17.50 -16.12 24.77
C PHE A 446 15.98 -16.02 24.78
N VAL A 447 15.30 -17.11 24.41
CA VAL A 447 13.85 -17.27 24.44
C VAL A 447 13.49 -18.39 25.39
#